data_AF-A0A959T3K7-F1
#
_entry.id   AF-A0A959T3K7-F1
#
_cell.length_a   1.000
_cell.length_b   1.000
_cell.length_c   1.000
_cell.angle_alpha   90.00
_cell.angle_beta   90.00
_cell.angle_gamma   90.00
#
_symmetry.space_group_name_H-M   'P 1'
#
loop_
_entity.id
_entity.type
_entity.pdbx_description
1 polymer ?
#
loop_
_entity_poly.entity_id
_entity_poly.type
_entity_poly.pdbx_seq_one_letter_code
_entity_poly.pdbx_strand_id
1 'polypeptide(L)'
;MAPPKKLGQLAATAICGNDITSSCLYVSALTIGYAGQYAFVALLIVAAVLFLFRKIYGEVVGALPLNGGAYNVLLNTTSKNNASLAACLTILSYMATAVLSASEAMHYLHGLVHQLPVVWATVGVLSIFLALTIAGITESATVAIGIFLLHLTSMAVLLLAAGLLLFSEGTSVAMANFQAPLRA
;
A
#
# COMPACT_ATOMS: atom_id res chain seq x y z
N MET A 1 0.94 22.31 30.58
CA MET A 1 1.15 20.98 29.98
C MET A 1 2.11 21.15 28.82
N ALA A 2 3.20 20.37 28.75
CA ALA A 2 4.08 20.39 27.59
C ALA A 2 3.28 19.94 26.35
N PRO A 3 3.49 20.54 25.17
CA PRO A 3 2.84 20.08 23.95
C PRO A 3 3.19 18.61 23.70
N PRO A 4 2.25 17.80 23.19
CA PRO A 4 2.50 16.39 22.91
C PRO A 4 3.69 16.23 21.95
N LYS A 5 4.57 15.28 22.25
CA LYS A 5 5.76 14.98 21.43
C LYS A 5 5.31 14.56 20.03
N LYS A 6 5.62 15.36 19.02
CA LYS A 6 5.32 15.04 17.62
C LYS A 6 6.24 13.91 17.12
N LEU A 7 5.71 13.09 16.22
CA LEU A 7 6.51 12.11 15.48
C LEU A 7 7.55 12.83 14.61
N GLY A 8 8.75 12.26 14.51
CA GLY A 8 9.76 12.73 13.56
C GLY A 8 9.34 12.44 12.12
N GLN A 9 9.91 13.16 11.16
CA GLN A 9 9.57 13.03 9.74
C GLN A 9 9.71 11.59 9.23
N LEU A 10 10.82 10.91 9.53
CA LEU A 10 11.02 9.52 9.11
C LEU A 10 9.96 8.57 9.67
N ALA A 11 9.61 8.73 10.95
CA ALA A 11 8.59 7.90 11.59
C ALA A 11 7.21 8.13 10.98
N ALA A 12 6.81 9.39 10.78
CA ALA A 12 5.55 9.74 10.14
C ALA A 12 5.49 9.24 8.68
N THR A 13 6.58 9.41 7.93
CA THR A 13 6.71 8.88 6.56
C THR A 13 6.66 7.37 6.53
N ALA A 14 7.29 6.65 7.47
CA ALA A 14 7.28 5.20 7.49
C ALA A 14 5.90 4.62 7.81
N ILE A 15 5.17 5.22 8.76
CA ILE A 15 3.81 4.78 9.12
C ILE A 15 2.88 4.90 7.90
N CYS A 16 2.82 6.08 7.27
CA CYS A 16 1.98 6.31 6.09
C CYS A 16 2.53 5.60 4.83
N GLY A 17 3.84 5.62 4.67
CA GLY A 17 4.53 5.10 3.50
C GLY A 17 4.42 3.60 3.34
N ASN A 18 4.33 2.84 4.45
CA ASN A 18 4.13 1.39 4.38
C ASN A 18 2.84 1.00 3.67
N ASP A 19 1.75 1.77 3.82
CA ASP A 19 0.48 1.48 3.14
C ASP A 19 0.63 1.65 1.62
N ILE A 20 1.34 2.69 1.18
CA ILE A 20 1.54 2.98 -0.25
C ILE A 20 2.57 2.04 -0.86
N THR A 21 3.76 1.91 -0.27
CA THR A 21 4.89 1.19 -0.89
C THR A 21 4.72 -0.32 -0.84
N SER A 22 4.03 -0.87 0.17
CA SER A 22 3.71 -2.31 0.19
C SER A 22 2.80 -2.70 -0.97
N SER A 23 1.86 -1.83 -1.35
CA SER A 23 0.95 -2.08 -2.46
C SER A 23 1.63 -2.20 -3.81
N CYS A 24 2.77 -1.53 -4.02
CA CYS A 24 3.46 -1.54 -5.31
C CYS A 24 3.86 -2.95 -5.78
N LEU A 25 4.24 -3.85 -4.86
CA LEU A 25 4.69 -5.19 -5.21
C LEU A 25 3.54 -6.07 -5.73
N TYR A 26 2.43 -6.15 -5.00
CA TYR A 26 1.30 -6.98 -5.42
C TYR A 26 0.44 -6.30 -6.50
N VAL A 27 0.21 -4.99 -6.42
CA VAL A 27 -0.58 -4.26 -7.43
C VAL A 27 0.09 -4.36 -8.80
N SER A 28 1.42 -4.28 -8.88
CA SER A 28 2.11 -4.41 -10.17
C SER A 28 1.90 -5.80 -10.77
N ALA A 29 2.05 -6.87 -9.98
CA ALA A 29 1.84 -8.24 -10.43
C ALA A 29 0.38 -8.49 -10.87
N LEU A 30 -0.59 -8.07 -10.05
CA LEU A 30 -2.02 -8.20 -10.38
C LEU A 30 -2.40 -7.40 -11.62
N THR A 31 -1.89 -6.18 -11.75
CA THR A 31 -2.16 -5.32 -12.91
C THR A 31 -1.58 -5.92 -14.19
N ILE A 32 -0.37 -6.51 -14.12
CA ILE A 32 0.20 -7.28 -15.24
C ILE A 32 -0.66 -8.49 -15.57
N GLY A 33 -1.19 -9.20 -14.57
CA GLY A 33 -2.10 -10.33 -14.79
C GLY A 33 -3.35 -9.98 -15.61
N TYR A 34 -3.95 -8.81 -15.36
CA TYR A 34 -5.18 -8.39 -16.06
C TYR A 34 -4.95 -7.56 -17.33
N ALA A 35 -4.00 -6.62 -17.31
CA ALA A 35 -3.75 -5.68 -18.40
C ALA A 35 -2.57 -6.09 -19.31
N GLY A 36 -1.81 -7.11 -18.91
CA GLY A 36 -0.65 -7.63 -19.65
C GLY A 36 0.34 -6.54 -20.03
N GLN A 37 0.68 -6.48 -21.33
CA GLN A 37 1.61 -5.49 -21.89
C GLN A 37 1.21 -4.02 -21.63
N TYR A 38 -0.07 -3.74 -21.36
CA TYR A 38 -0.58 -2.39 -21.10
C TYR A 38 -0.63 -2.04 -19.61
N ALA A 39 -0.15 -2.90 -18.71
CA ALA A 39 -0.13 -2.66 -17.27
C ALA A 39 0.57 -1.35 -16.88
N PHE A 40 1.64 -0.98 -17.58
CA PHE A 40 2.34 0.29 -17.32
C PHE A 40 1.44 1.51 -17.51
N VAL A 41 0.49 1.49 -18.46
CA VAL A 41 -0.46 2.58 -18.68
C VAL A 41 -1.39 2.71 -17.48
N ALA A 42 -1.94 1.60 -16.99
CA ALA A 42 -2.80 1.59 -15.81
C ALA A 42 -2.04 2.11 -14.57
N LEU A 43 -0.80 1.66 -14.36
CA LEU A 43 0.04 2.11 -13.24
C LEU A 43 0.43 3.59 -13.35
N LEU A 44 0.66 4.11 -14.56
CA LEU A 44 0.90 5.54 -14.79
C LEU A 44 -0.33 6.40 -14.46
N ILE A 45 -1.53 5.92 -14.80
CA ILE A 45 -2.78 6.60 -14.43
C ILE A 45 -2.93 6.64 -12.91
N VAL A 46 -2.70 5.52 -12.21
CA VAL A 46 -2.71 5.47 -10.74
C VAL A 46 -1.70 6.46 -10.15
N ALA A 47 -0.47 6.47 -10.65
CA ALA A 47 0.57 7.40 -10.20
C ALA A 47 0.17 8.87 -10.42
N ALA A 48 -0.44 9.20 -11.57
CA ALA A 48 -0.93 10.53 -11.86
C ALA A 48 -2.04 10.96 -10.88
N VAL A 49 -3.01 10.08 -10.60
CA VAL A 49 -4.07 10.34 -9.62
C VAL A 49 -3.47 10.60 -8.23
N LEU A 50 -2.58 9.72 -7.75
CA LEU A 50 -1.93 9.89 -6.45
C LEU A 50 -1.10 11.20 -6.38
N PHE A 51 -0.44 11.56 -7.47
CA PHE A 51 0.32 12.81 -7.56
C PHE A 51 -0.57 14.05 -7.42
N LEU A 52 -1.75 14.05 -8.05
CA LEU A 52 -2.72 15.15 -7.92
C LEU A 52 -3.26 15.26 -6.49
N PHE A 53 -3.54 14.12 -5.84
CA PHE A 53 -4.02 14.10 -4.45
C PHE A 53 -3.01 14.65 -3.43
N ARG A 54 -1.70 14.64 -3.72
CA ARG A 54 -0.66 15.15 -2.81
C ARG A 54 -0.92 16.56 -2.32
N LYS A 55 -1.29 17.49 -3.22
CA LYS A 55 -1.55 18.89 -2.86
C LYS A 55 -2.82 19.02 -2.03
N ILE A 56 -3.86 18.27 -2.41
CA ILE A 56 -5.14 18.23 -1.70
C ILE A 56 -4.93 17.81 -0.24
N TYR A 57 -4.15 16.73 0.01
CA TYR A 57 -3.83 16.31 1.38
C TYR A 57 -3.11 17.40 2.19
N GLY A 58 -2.13 18.08 1.58
CA GLY A 58 -1.40 19.16 2.26
C GLY A 58 -2.31 20.33 2.64
N GLU A 59 -3.18 20.77 1.73
CA GLU A 59 -4.12 21.88 1.96
C GLU A 59 -5.18 21.51 2.99
N VAL A 60 -5.81 20.34 2.85
CA VAL A 60 -6.89 19.88 3.72
C VAL A 60 -6.40 19.63 5.15
N VAL A 61 -5.30 18.91 5.32
CA VAL A 61 -4.74 18.61 6.65
C VAL A 61 -4.15 19.88 7.29
N GLY A 62 -3.62 20.80 6.48
CA GLY A 62 -3.17 22.10 6.95
C GLY A 62 -4.31 23.00 7.44
N ALA A 63 -5.46 22.98 6.75
CA ALA A 63 -6.63 23.80 7.09
C ALA A 63 -7.41 23.25 8.30
N LEU A 64 -7.49 21.93 8.46
CA LEU A 64 -8.21 21.27 9.56
C LEU A 64 -7.28 20.29 10.30
N PRO A 65 -6.40 20.80 11.20
CA PRO A 65 -5.45 19.97 11.96
C PRO A 65 -6.14 19.23 13.12
N LEU A 66 -7.25 18.57 12.84
CA LEU A 66 -8.06 17.82 13.78
C LEU A 66 -7.69 16.34 13.72
N ASN A 67 -7.55 15.71 14.89
CA ASN A 67 -7.45 14.25 14.99
C ASN A 67 -8.77 13.63 14.50
N GLY A 68 -8.73 12.83 13.44
CA GLY A 68 -9.90 12.14 12.88
C GLY A 68 -9.95 12.05 11.35
N GLY A 69 -8.87 12.49 10.68
CA GLY A 69 -8.63 12.20 9.25
C GLY A 69 -9.74 12.66 8.32
N ALA A 70 -10.02 11.86 7.28
CA ALA A 70 -11.02 12.18 6.26
C ALA A 70 -12.43 12.37 6.82
N TYR A 71 -12.83 11.62 7.85
CA TYR A 71 -14.15 11.79 8.46
C TYR A 71 -14.33 13.17 9.08
N ASN A 72 -13.36 13.64 9.87
CA ASN A 72 -13.47 14.95 10.49
C ASN A 72 -13.40 16.09 9.47
N VAL A 73 -12.62 15.92 8.40
CA VAL A 73 -12.64 16.86 7.27
C VAL A 73 -14.04 16.94 6.66
N LEU A 74 -14.65 15.80 6.34
CA LEU A 74 -15.96 15.76 5.70
C LEU A 74 -17.06 16.23 6.64
N LEU A 75 -16.99 15.90 7.92
CA LEU A 75 -17.96 16.37 8.92
C LEU A 75 -17.99 17.91 9.03
N ASN A 76 -16.85 18.56 8.78
CA ASN A 76 -16.71 20.01 8.85
C ASN A 76 -16.90 20.71 7.50
N THR A 77 -16.96 19.98 6.39
CA THR A 77 -17.07 20.56 5.03
C THR A 77 -18.31 20.09 4.25
N THR A 78 -19.04 19.10 4.74
CA THR A 78 -20.29 18.60 4.13
C THR A 78 -21.34 18.23 5.19
N SER A 79 -22.44 17.59 4.77
CA SER A 79 -23.52 17.16 5.67
C SER A 79 -23.11 15.94 6.50
N LYS A 80 -23.71 15.79 7.69
CA LYS A 80 -23.48 14.62 8.58
C LYS A 80 -23.74 13.28 7.86
N ASN A 81 -24.76 13.22 7.00
CA ASN A 81 -25.10 12.03 6.23
C ASN A 81 -24.03 11.69 5.18
N ASN A 82 -23.51 12.70 4.47
CA ASN A 82 -22.45 12.48 3.50
C ASN A 82 -21.14 12.07 4.18
N ALA A 83 -20.81 12.71 5.31
CA ALA A 83 -19.63 12.39 6.10
C ALA A 83 -19.70 10.95 6.66
N SER A 84 -20.88 10.51 7.15
CA SER A 84 -21.05 9.14 7.65
C SER A 84 -20.98 8.10 6.53
N LEU A 85 -21.59 8.36 5.37
CA LEU A 85 -21.47 7.47 4.21
C LEU A 85 -20.01 7.30 3.77
N ALA A 86 -19.27 8.40 3.68
CA ALA A 86 -17.85 8.36 3.33
C ALA A 86 -17.00 7.62 4.39
N ALA A 87 -17.32 7.77 5.67
CA ALA A 87 -16.66 7.02 6.74
C ALA A 87 -16.93 5.51 6.60
N CYS A 88 -18.15 5.10 6.30
CA CYS A 88 -18.49 3.68 6.05
C CYS A 88 -17.70 3.12 4.86
N LEU A 89 -17.62 3.86 3.75
CA LEU A 89 -16.82 3.48 2.58
C LEU A 89 -15.32 3.39 2.91
N THR A 90 -14.82 4.28 3.76
CA THR A 90 -13.42 4.28 4.22
C THR A 90 -13.12 3.03 5.06
N ILE A 91 -14.01 2.67 6.00
CA ILE A 91 -13.87 1.45 6.81
C ILE A 91 -13.91 0.22 5.91
N LEU A 92 -14.83 0.15 4.95
CA LEU A 92 -14.91 -0.96 4.00
C LEU A 92 -13.63 -1.09 3.17
N SER A 93 -13.08 0.05 2.70
CA SER A 93 -11.81 0.09 1.99
C SER A 93 -10.67 -0.45 2.85
N TYR A 94 -10.52 0.01 4.10
CA TYR A 94 -9.47 -0.48 4.99
C TYR A 94 -9.61 -1.97 5.31
N MET A 95 -10.83 -2.48 5.49
CA MET A 95 -11.05 -3.92 5.69
C MET A 95 -10.62 -4.72 4.45
N ALA A 96 -10.99 -4.26 3.25
CA ALA A 96 -10.58 -4.91 2.01
C ALA A 96 -9.06 -4.89 1.82
N THR A 97 -8.40 -3.75 2.10
CA THR A 97 -6.94 -3.64 2.06
C THR A 97 -6.26 -4.57 3.04
N ALA A 98 -6.74 -4.67 4.29
CA ALA A 98 -6.17 -5.57 5.29
C ALA A 98 -6.24 -7.04 4.85
N VAL A 99 -7.41 -7.47 4.34
CA VAL A 99 -7.60 -8.85 3.83
C VAL A 99 -6.73 -9.11 2.61
N LEU A 100 -6.69 -8.18 1.65
CA LEU A 100 -5.86 -8.30 0.45
C LEU A 100 -4.38 -8.40 0.82
N SER A 101 -3.86 -7.49 1.64
CA SER A 101 -2.46 -7.48 2.05
C SER A 101 -2.07 -8.76 2.80
N ALA A 102 -2.93 -9.25 3.71
CA ALA A 102 -2.70 -10.51 4.41
C ALA A 102 -2.71 -11.71 3.43
N SER A 103 -3.63 -11.71 2.47
CA SER A 103 -3.75 -12.78 1.47
C SER A 103 -2.54 -12.83 0.53
N GLU A 104 -2.11 -11.68 0.02
CA GLU A 104 -0.93 -11.57 -0.84
C GLU A 104 0.35 -12.00 -0.11
N ALA A 105 0.51 -11.61 1.16
CA ALA A 105 1.62 -12.08 1.98
C ALA A 105 1.63 -13.62 2.11
N MET A 106 0.46 -14.25 2.27
CA MET A 106 0.35 -15.71 2.34
C MET A 106 0.54 -16.38 0.98
N HIS A 107 0.17 -15.73 -0.13
CA HIS A 107 0.53 -16.20 -1.48
C HIS A 107 2.04 -16.17 -1.72
N TYR A 108 2.74 -15.13 -1.26
CA TYR A 108 4.21 -15.09 -1.30
C TYR A 108 4.82 -16.21 -0.46
N LEU A 109 4.30 -16.45 0.74
CA LEU A 109 4.77 -17.56 1.58
C LEU A 109 4.45 -18.93 0.97
N HIS A 110 3.30 -19.10 0.32
CA HIS A 110 2.93 -20.33 -0.37
C HIS A 110 3.89 -20.66 -1.52
N GLY A 111 4.44 -19.64 -2.21
CA GLY A 111 5.50 -19.84 -3.20
C GLY A 111 6.78 -20.45 -2.63
N LEU A 112 7.02 -20.32 -1.32
CA LEU A 112 8.13 -20.96 -0.61
C LEU A 112 7.69 -22.30 0.02
N VAL A 113 6.48 -22.33 0.60
CA VAL A 113 5.89 -23.46 1.31
C VAL A 113 4.59 -23.87 0.60
N HIS A 114 4.72 -24.67 -0.44
CA HIS A 114 3.63 -25.07 -1.34
C HIS A 114 2.48 -25.82 -0.66
N GLN A 115 2.68 -26.34 0.55
CA GLN A 115 1.63 -27.04 1.33
C GLN A 115 0.80 -26.08 2.20
N LEU A 116 1.15 -24.78 2.23
CA LEU A 116 0.47 -23.80 3.07
C LEU A 116 -0.94 -23.50 2.54
N PRO A 117 -2.01 -23.74 3.32
CA PRO A 117 -3.36 -23.35 2.91
C PRO A 117 -3.53 -21.84 3.04
N VAL A 118 -3.44 -21.11 1.92
CA VAL A 118 -3.42 -19.64 1.87
C VAL A 118 -4.57 -19.02 2.67
N VAL A 119 -5.82 -19.45 2.43
CA VAL A 119 -7.00 -18.88 3.10
C VAL A 119 -6.90 -18.99 4.62
N TRP A 120 -6.54 -20.16 5.16
CA TRP A 120 -6.42 -20.36 6.61
C TRP A 120 -5.22 -19.62 7.20
N ALA A 121 -4.13 -19.52 6.46
CA ALA A 121 -2.98 -18.73 6.87
C ALA A 121 -3.33 -17.22 6.95
N THR A 122 -4.11 -16.71 5.98
CA THR A 122 -4.61 -15.33 5.97
C THR A 122 -5.49 -15.04 7.18
N VAL A 123 -6.45 -15.93 7.47
CA VAL A 123 -7.28 -15.85 8.68
C VAL A 123 -6.41 -15.86 9.94
N GLY A 124 -5.37 -16.70 9.99
CA GLY A 124 -4.41 -16.75 11.08
C GLY A 124 -3.69 -15.42 11.31
N VAL A 125 -3.15 -14.81 10.25
CA VAL A 125 -2.49 -13.50 10.33
C VAL A 125 -3.45 -12.42 10.83
N LEU A 126 -4.64 -12.32 10.25
CA LEU A 126 -5.65 -11.33 10.68
C LEU A 126 -6.06 -11.55 12.14
N SER A 127 -6.20 -12.80 12.58
CA SER A 127 -6.54 -13.15 13.96
C SER A 127 -5.43 -12.77 14.95
N ILE A 128 -4.15 -12.89 14.55
CA ILE A 128 -3.02 -12.42 15.35
C ILE A 128 -3.10 -10.91 15.54
N PHE A 129 -3.26 -10.14 14.46
CA PHE A 129 -3.37 -8.68 14.55
C PHE A 129 -4.61 -8.24 15.34
N LEU A 130 -5.74 -8.95 15.21
CA LEU A 130 -6.92 -8.74 16.04
C LEU A 130 -6.60 -8.94 17.52
N ALA A 131 -5.93 -10.03 17.89
CA ALA A 131 -5.56 -10.31 19.28
C ALA A 131 -4.59 -9.25 19.83
N LEU A 132 -3.60 -8.82 19.05
CA LEU A 132 -2.68 -7.74 19.43
C LEU A 132 -3.44 -6.42 19.67
N THR A 133 -4.43 -6.11 18.82
CA THR A 133 -5.26 -4.91 18.96
C THR A 133 -6.14 -4.97 20.20
N ILE A 134 -6.78 -6.12 20.47
CA ILE A 134 -7.57 -6.34 21.69
C ILE A 134 -6.71 -6.24 22.94
N ALA A 135 -5.45 -6.71 22.88
CA ALA A 135 -4.48 -6.58 23.97
C ALA A 135 -4.00 -5.13 24.19
N GLY A 136 -4.45 -4.17 23.39
CA GLY A 136 -4.10 -2.75 23.51
C GLY A 136 -2.70 -2.41 23.01
N ILE A 137 -2.08 -3.30 22.22
CA ILE A 137 -0.77 -3.03 21.62
C ILE A 137 -0.97 -2.01 20.52
N THR A 138 -0.43 -0.81 20.74
CA THR A 138 -0.47 0.29 19.78
C THR A 138 0.60 0.13 18.71
N GLU A 139 0.41 0.83 17.58
CA GLU A 139 1.38 0.87 16.49
C GLU A 139 2.78 1.27 16.98
N SER A 140 3.79 0.56 16.50
CA SER A 140 5.19 0.85 16.81
C SER A 140 5.84 1.60 15.64
N ALA A 141 6.14 2.88 15.86
CA ALA A 141 6.86 3.71 14.90
C ALA A 141 8.23 3.11 14.53
N THR A 142 8.92 2.48 15.49
CA THR A 142 10.21 1.82 15.24
C THR A 142 10.07 0.60 14.33
N VAL A 143 9.04 -0.23 14.56
CA VAL A 143 8.75 -1.38 13.70
C VAL A 143 8.35 -0.92 12.30
N ALA A 144 7.51 0.12 12.20
CA ALA A 144 7.10 0.70 10.92
C ALA A 144 8.30 1.18 10.09
N ILE A 145 9.27 1.86 10.71
CA ILE A 145 10.52 2.28 10.04
C ILE A 145 11.30 1.07 9.51
N GLY A 146 11.45 0.01 10.31
CA GLY A 146 12.14 -1.20 9.89
C GLY A 146 11.50 -1.84 8.64
N ILE A 147 10.18 -2.01 8.67
CA ILE A 147 9.41 -2.55 7.53
C ILE A 147 9.53 -1.66 6.30
N PHE A 148 9.49 -0.33 6.49
CA PHE A 148 9.56 0.64 5.42
C PHE A 148 10.92 0.64 4.72
N LEU A 149 12.01 0.64 5.49
CA LEU A 149 13.37 0.57 4.94
C LEU A 149 13.61 -0.74 4.22
N LEU A 150 13.10 -1.86 4.74
CA LEU A 150 13.17 -3.15 4.06
C LEU A 150 12.46 -3.09 2.70
N HIS A 151 11.23 -2.58 2.67
CA HIS A 151 10.47 -2.41 1.42
C HIS A 151 11.20 -1.55 0.39
N LEU A 152 11.67 -0.36 0.80
CA LEU A 152 12.41 0.52 -0.09
C LEU A 152 13.69 -0.12 -0.62
N THR A 153 14.39 -0.88 0.22
CA THR A 153 15.59 -1.63 -0.18
C THR A 153 15.25 -2.69 -1.22
N SER A 154 14.22 -3.50 -0.98
CA SER A 154 13.75 -4.51 -1.93
C SER A 154 13.36 -3.90 -3.28
N MET A 155 12.60 -2.80 -3.27
CA MET A 155 12.25 -2.07 -4.49
C MET A 155 13.48 -1.51 -5.21
N ALA A 156 14.43 -0.92 -4.48
CA ALA A 156 15.65 -0.40 -5.07
C ALA A 156 16.48 -1.52 -5.74
N VAL A 157 16.61 -2.68 -5.09
CA VAL A 157 17.29 -3.84 -5.67
C VAL A 157 16.61 -4.30 -6.96
N LEU A 158 15.28 -4.41 -6.97
CA LEU A 158 14.52 -4.82 -8.16
C LEU A 158 14.68 -3.83 -9.32
N LEU A 159 14.60 -2.52 -9.03
CA LEU A 159 14.79 -1.47 -10.04
C LEU A 159 16.22 -1.45 -10.59
N LEU A 160 17.22 -1.64 -9.74
CA LEU A 160 18.62 -1.72 -10.14
C LEU A 160 18.87 -2.95 -11.01
N ALA A 161 18.36 -4.12 -10.63
CA ALA A 161 18.44 -5.33 -11.42
C ALA A 161 17.79 -5.16 -12.80
N ALA A 162 16.59 -4.57 -12.87
CA ALA A 162 15.92 -4.26 -14.13
C ALA A 162 16.72 -3.27 -14.99
N GLY A 163 17.29 -2.24 -14.37
CA GLY A 163 18.16 -1.27 -15.05
C GLY A 163 19.42 -1.92 -15.62
N LEU A 164 20.12 -2.74 -14.83
CA LEU A 164 21.31 -3.48 -15.27
C LEU A 164 21.01 -4.40 -16.45
N LEU A 165 19.89 -5.12 -16.41
CA LEU A 165 19.44 -5.96 -17.53
C LEU A 165 19.21 -5.14 -18.81
N LEU A 166 18.57 -3.97 -18.70
CA LEU A 166 18.37 -3.06 -19.83
C LEU A 166 19.68 -2.52 -20.39
N PHE A 167 20.67 -2.25 -19.53
CA PHE A 167 21.98 -1.80 -19.97
C PHE A 167 22.79 -2.92 -20.64
N SER A 168 22.67 -4.17 -20.20
CA SER A 168 23.44 -5.30 -20.76
C SER A 168 22.80 -5.90 -22.01
N GLU A 169 21.48 -6.12 -22.00
CA GLU A 169 20.74 -6.82 -23.07
C GLU A 169 20.00 -5.87 -24.03
N GLY A 170 20.04 -4.56 -23.76
CA GLY A 170 19.28 -3.54 -24.47
C GLY A 170 17.77 -3.69 -24.25
N THR A 171 16.97 -3.37 -25.27
CA THR A 171 15.50 -3.44 -25.20
C THR A 171 14.93 -4.77 -25.69
N SER A 172 15.79 -5.73 -26.05
CA SER A 172 15.39 -7.00 -26.67
C SER A 172 14.39 -7.78 -25.80
N VAL A 173 14.70 -7.96 -24.51
CA VAL A 173 13.85 -8.65 -23.53
C VAL A 173 12.53 -7.91 -23.34
N ALA A 174 12.57 -6.57 -23.25
CA ALA A 174 11.36 -5.76 -23.09
C ALA A 174 10.44 -5.88 -24.31
N MET A 175 11.00 -5.85 -25.53
CA MET A 175 10.25 -5.97 -26.77
C MET A 175 9.67 -7.38 -26.95
N ALA A 176 10.43 -8.42 -26.58
CA ALA A 176 9.95 -9.80 -26.58
C ALA A 176 8.78 -10.01 -25.59
N ASN A 177 8.88 -9.45 -24.38
CA ASN A 177 7.79 -9.48 -23.40
C ASN A 177 6.56 -8.71 -23.87
N PHE A 178 6.75 -7.60 -24.59
CA PHE A 178 5.64 -6.81 -25.14
C PHE A 178 4.91 -7.58 -26.26
N GLN A 179 5.65 -8.27 -27.12
CA GLN A 179 5.06 -9.06 -28.21
C GLN A 179 4.47 -10.40 -27.75
N ALA A 180 4.74 -10.81 -26.50
CA ALA A 180 4.20 -12.05 -25.97
C ALA A 180 2.66 -11.99 -25.95
N PRO A 181 1.97 -13.03 -26.44
CA PRO A 181 0.52 -13.07 -26.43
C PRO A 181 0.00 -12.99 -24.99
N LEU A 182 -1.04 -12.19 -24.78
CA LEU A 182 -1.79 -12.16 -23.53
C LEU A 182 -2.28 -13.58 -23.28
N ARG A 183 -1.78 -14.25 -22.23
CA ARG A 183 -2.33 -15.53 -21.81
C ARG A 183 -3.75 -15.24 -21.28
N ALA A 184 -4.74 -15.65 -22.06
CA ALA A 184 -6.16 -15.59 -21.70
C ALA A 184 -6.48 -16.54 -20.55
#